data_AF-A0A392NYB7-F1
#
_entry.id   AF-A0A392NYB7-F1
#
_cell.length_a   1.000
_cell.length_b   1.000
_cell.length_c   1.000
_cell.angle_alpha   90.00
_cell.angle_beta   90.00
_cell.angle_gamma   90.00
#
_symmetry.space_group_name_H-M   'P 1'
#
loop_
_entity.id
_entity.type
_entity.pdbx_description
1 polymer ?
#
loop_
_entity_poly.entity_id
_entity_poly.type
_entity_poly.pdbx_seq_one_letter_code
_entity_poly.pdbx_strand_id
1 'polypeptide(L)'
;MNYAEGSLPLPWSIRMKIALGAAKGLNFLHEEAQRPIIYRDFKTSNILLDAEYNAKLSDFGLAKDGPQGENTHISTRVMGTYGYAAP
;
A
#
# COMPACT_ATOMS: atom_id res chain seq x y z
N MET A 1 11.65 -27.34 -28.63
CA MET A 1 10.59 -26.43 -28.15
C MET A 1 11.13 -25.73 -26.91
N ASN A 2 11.40 -24.42 -27.00
CA ASN A 2 11.84 -23.62 -25.86
C ASN A 2 10.59 -23.06 -25.19
N TYR A 3 10.26 -23.56 -24.00
CA TYR A 3 9.32 -22.86 -23.14
C TYR A 3 9.98 -21.54 -22.76
N ALA A 4 9.30 -20.42 -22.99
CA ALA A 4 9.69 -19.15 -22.43
C ALA A 4 9.83 -19.36 -20.92
N GLU A 5 11.06 -19.24 -20.40
CA GLU A 5 11.34 -19.34 -18.98
C GLU A 5 10.46 -18.31 -18.25
N GLY A 6 9.43 -18.79 -17.54
CA GLY A 6 8.73 -17.95 -16.59
C GLY A 6 9.76 -17.44 -15.60
N SER A 7 9.89 -16.11 -15.49
CA SER A 7 10.84 -15.46 -14.59
C SER A 7 10.81 -16.13 -13.22
N LEU A 8 11.96 -16.61 -12.74
CA LEU A 8 12.06 -17.21 -11.41
C LEU A 8 11.47 -16.24 -10.38
N PRO A 9 10.63 -16.74 -9.45
CA PRO A 9 10.01 -15.89 -8.45
C PRO A 9 11.07 -15.25 -7.56
N LEU A 10 10.85 -13.99 -7.15
CA LEU A 10 11.79 -13.26 -6.31
C LEU A 10 12.18 -14.06 -5.06
N PRO A 11 13.46 -14.02 -4.63
CA PRO A 11 13.87 -14.66 -3.38
C PRO A 11 12.99 -14.23 -2.19
N TRP A 12 12.78 -15.14 -1.24
CA TRP A 12 11.92 -14.88 -0.08
C TRP A 12 12.36 -13.65 0.72
N SER A 13 13.67 -13.46 0.90
CA SER A 13 14.24 -12.29 1.57
C SER A 13 13.84 -10.97 0.88
N ILE A 14 13.81 -10.94 -0.45
CA ILE A 14 13.38 -9.77 -1.22
C ILE A 14 11.87 -9.53 -1.05
N ARG A 15 11.06 -10.59 -1.08
CA ARG A 15 9.61 -10.47 -0.81
C ARG A 15 9.34 -9.89 0.59
N MET A 16 10.11 -10.31 1.59
CA MET A 16 10.01 -9.76 2.95
C MET A 16 10.49 -8.32 3.05
N LYS A 17 11.55 -7.94 2.33
CA LYS A 17 11.98 -6.54 2.20
C LYS A 17 10.87 -5.66 1.65
N ILE A 18 10.20 -6.12 0.57
CA ILE A 18 9.10 -5.40 -0.07
C ILE A 18 7.91 -5.24 0.88
N ALA A 19 7.47 -6.33 1.51
CA ALA A 19 6.35 -6.31 2.45
C ALA A 19 6.61 -5.36 3.64
N LEU A 20 7.83 -5.40 4.19
CA LEU A 20 8.24 -4.50 5.26
C LEU A 20 8.25 -3.02 4.80
N GLY A 21 8.77 -2.75 3.60
CA GLY A 21 8.77 -1.40 3.04
C GLY A 21 7.36 -0.85 2.83
N ALA A 22 6.44 -1.66 2.30
CA ALA A 22 5.04 -1.28 2.13
C ALA A 22 4.34 -1.02 3.47
N ALA A 23 4.59 -1.86 4.49
CA ALA A 23 4.05 -1.67 5.83
C ALA A 23 4.58 -0.38 6.49
N LYS A 24 5.87 -0.06 6.31
CA LYS A 24 6.46 1.21 6.78
C LYS A 24 5.81 2.42 6.08
N GLY A 25 5.62 2.34 4.76
CA GLY A 25 4.92 3.39 4.02
C GLY A 25 3.48 3.60 4.52
N LEU A 26 2.77 2.51 4.83
CA LEU A 26 1.41 2.57 5.37
C LEU A 26 1.39 3.17 6.79
N ASN A 27 2.33 2.76 7.65
CA ASN A 27 2.49 3.33 8.99
C ASN A 27 2.75 4.84 8.94
N PHE A 28 3.66 5.27 8.06
CA PHE A 28 3.98 6.68 7.89
C PHE A 28 2.73 7.50 7.52
N LEU A 29 1.91 7.01 6.59
CA LEU A 29 0.68 7.69 6.21
C LEU A 29 -0.30 7.83 7.37
N HIS A 30 -0.37 6.83 8.26
CA HIS A 30 -1.33 6.83 9.36
C HIS A 30 -0.86 7.66 10.56
N GLU A 31 0.40 7.53 10.95
CA GLU A 31 0.87 7.98 12.27
C GLU A 31 1.91 9.11 12.21
N GLU A 32 2.72 9.18 11.15
CA GLU A 32 3.88 10.08 11.08
C GLU A 32 3.65 11.29 10.18
N ALA A 33 2.71 11.19 9.23
CA ALA A 33 2.33 12.29 8.37
C ALA A 33 1.70 13.44 9.19
N GLN A 34 2.03 14.68 8.82
CA GLN A 34 1.51 15.89 9.50
C GLN A 34 -0.02 15.94 9.58
N ARG A 35 -0.68 15.30 8.61
CA ARG A 35 -2.09 14.95 8.66
C ARG A 35 -2.17 13.44 8.41
N PRO A 36 -2.85 12.67 9.27
CA PRO A 36 -3.12 11.27 8.97
C PRO A 36 -3.77 11.13 7.60
N ILE A 37 -3.38 10.13 6.82
CA ILE A 37 -3.94 9.82 5.51
C ILE A 37 -4.50 8.41 5.56
N ILE A 38 -5.80 8.27 5.30
CA ILE A 38 -6.45 6.97 5.15
C ILE A 38 -6.18 6.47 3.73
N TYR A 39 -5.28 5.50 3.61
CA TYR A 39 -4.96 4.85 2.34
C TYR A 39 -5.93 3.70 2.07
N ARG A 40 -6.90 3.92 1.17
CA ARG A 40 -8.05 3.01 0.97
C ARG A 40 -7.88 1.99 -0.15
N ASP A 41 -6.75 1.99 -0.84
CA ASP A 41 -6.49 1.07 -1.95
C ASP A 41 -5.16 0.33 -1.79
N PHE A 42 -5.01 -0.35 -0.65
CA PHE A 42 -3.84 -1.16 -0.36
C PHE A 42 -3.89 -2.51 -1.08
N LYS A 43 -3.13 -2.61 -2.18
CA LYS A 43 -2.98 -3.81 -3.01
C LYS A 43 -1.60 -3.85 -3.67
N THR A 44 -1.18 -5.05 -4.07
CA THR A 44 0.14 -5.28 -4.66
C THR A 44 0.37 -4.48 -5.95
N SER A 45 -0.65 -4.26 -6.77
CA SER A 45 -0.54 -3.46 -7.99
C SER A 45 -0.31 -1.96 -7.74
N ASN A 46 -0.52 -1.47 -6.51
CA ASN A 46 -0.21 -0.09 -6.12
C ASN A 46 1.11 0.04 -5.35
N ILE A 47 1.87 -1.06 -5.19
CA ILE A 47 3.21 -1.04 -4.58
C ILE A 47 4.24 -1.03 -5.71
N LEU A 48 4.86 0.13 -5.94
CA LEU A 48 5.94 0.29 -6.90
C LEU A 48 7.27 -0.14 -6.27
N LEU A 49 8.17 -0.67 -7.09
CA LEU A 49 9.51 -1.08 -6.69
C LEU A 49 10.53 -0.27 -7.49
N ASP A 50 11.57 0.23 -6.82
CA ASP A 50 12.75 0.76 -7.51
C ASP A 50 13.75 -0.37 -7.84
N ALA A 51 14.88 0.00 -8.44
CA ALA A 51 15.91 -0.96 -8.88
C ALA A 51 16.50 -1.79 -7.73
N GLU A 52 16.41 -1.29 -6.49
CA GLU A 52 16.90 -1.96 -5.28
C GLU A 52 15.79 -2.70 -4.52
N TYR A 53 14.58 -2.83 -5.10
CA TYR A 53 13.40 -3.44 -4.47
C TYR A 53 12.94 -2.74 -3.20
N ASN A 54 13.11 -1.41 -3.12
CA ASN A 54 12.44 -0.63 -2.08
C ASN A 54 11.00 -0.35 -2.51
N ALA A 55 10.06 -0.62 -1.61
CA ALA A 55 8.64 -0.43 -1.87
C ALA A 55 8.23 1.04 -1.72
N LYS A 56 7.40 1.52 -2.65
CA LYS A 56 6.78 2.86 -2.63
C LYS A 56 5.28 2.73 -2.91
N LEU A 57 4.45 3.31 -2.03
CA LEU A 57 3.01 3.36 -2.25
C LEU A 57 2.68 4.35 -3.37
N SER A 58 1.71 4.00 -4.20
CA SER A 58 1.25 4.79 -5.35
C SER A 58 -0.28 4.84 -5.40
N ASP A 59 -0.84 5.51 -6.40
CA ASP A 59 -2.29 5.64 -6.61
C ASP A 59 -3.07 6.08 -5.36
N PHE A 60 -2.89 7.36 -5.03
CA PHE A 60 -3.61 8.03 -3.95
C PHE A 60 -5.00 8.52 -4.38
N GLY A 61 -5.53 8.08 -5.53
CA GLY A 61 -6.82 8.55 -6.06
C GLY A 61 -8.01 8.29 -5.13
N LEU A 62 -7.88 7.31 -4.23
CA LEU A 62 -8.87 7.00 -3.20
C LEU A 62 -8.44 7.43 -1.79
N ALA A 63 -7.22 7.96 -1.63
CA ALA A 63 -6.74 8.40 -0.32
C ALA A 63 -7.57 9.57 0.20
N LYS A 64 -7.66 9.69 1.53
CA LYS A 64 -8.41 10.78 2.15
C LYS A 64 -7.70 11.23 3.43
N ASP A 65 -7.71 12.53 3.69
CA ASP A 65 -7.28 13.07 4.97
C ASP A 65 -8.06 12.38 6.09
N GLY A 66 -7.31 11.87 7.06
CA GLY A 66 -7.82 11.30 8.28
C GLY A 66 -8.38 12.36 9.22
N PRO A 67 -9.01 11.93 10.32
CA PRO A 67 -9.63 12.84 11.27
C PRO A 67 -8.58 13.74 11.92
N GLN A 68 -8.94 15.00 12.20
CA GLN A 68 -8.09 15.95 12.93
C GLN A 68 -8.81 16.45 14.19
N GLY A 69 -8.06 16.60 15.28
CA GLY A 69 -8.59 17.10 16.55
C GLY A 69 -9.60 16.15 17.20
N GLU A 70 -10.73 16.66 17.66
CA GLU A 70 -11.77 15.89 18.38
C GLU A 70 -12.71 15.08 17.47
N ASN A 71 -12.63 15.27 16.16
CA ASN A 71 -13.38 14.45 15.21
C ASN A 71 -12.71 13.08 15.13
N THR A 72 -13.34 12.04 15.68
CA THR A 72 -12.80 10.67 15.65
C THR A 72 -13.30 9.86 14.45
N HIS A 73 -14.29 10.37 13.72
CA HIS A 73 -15.01 9.62 12.69
C HIS A 73 -15.08 10.38 11.36
N ILE A 74 -14.90 9.65 10.26
CA ILE A 74 -15.18 10.11 8.91
C ILE A 74 -16.17 9.13 8.28
N SER A 75 -17.40 9.58 8.02
CA SER A 75 -18.33 8.83 7.18
C SER A 75 -17.88 8.95 5.73
N THR A 76 -17.46 7.84 5.12
CA THR A 76 -17.13 7.78 3.69
C THR A 76 -17.94 6.68 3.02
N ARG A 77 -18.25 6.86 1.73
CA ARG A 77 -18.79 5.76 0.92
C ARG A 77 -17.79 4.60 0.96
N VAL A 78 -18.29 3.37 0.89
CA VAL A 78 -17.45 2.18 0.68
C VAL A 78 -16.64 2.38 -0.60
N MET A 79 -15.32 2.32 -0.46
CA MET A 79 -14.33 2.55 -1.51
C MET A 79 -13.15 1.61 -1.25
N GLY A 80 -12.43 1.24 -2.30
CA GLY A 80 -11.33 0.27 -2.26
C GLY A 80 -11.57 -0.86 -3.25
N THR A 81 -10.53 -1.66 -3.51
CA THR A 81 -10.62 -2.80 -4.41
C THR A 81 -11.36 -3.96 -3.74
N TYR A 82 -12.28 -4.61 -4.46
CA TYR A 82 -13.01 -5.80 -3.98
C TYR A 82 -12.04 -6.89 -3.52
N GLY A 83 -12.27 -7.47 -2.34
CA GLY A 83 -11.37 -8.45 -1.71
C GLY A 83 -10.20 -7.85 -0.92
N TYR A 84 -9.97 -6.54 -1.00
CA TYR A 84 -8.96 -5.80 -0.23
C TYR A 84 -9.56 -4.73 0.69
N ALA A 85 -10.78 -4.28 0.39
CA ALA A 85 -11.51 -3.37 1.27
C ALA A 85 -11.89 -4.06 2.59
N ALA A 86 -11.79 -3.31 3.69
CA ALA A 86 -12.28 -3.76 4.99
C ALA A 86 -13.81 -3.97 4.94
N PRO A 87 -14.34 -4.98 5.67
CA PRO A 87 -15.77 -5.30 5.70
C PRO A 87 -16.64 -4.23 6.35
#